data_AF-A0AAV7WKV4-F1
#
_entry.id   AF-A0AAV7WKV4-F1
#
_cell.length_a   1.000
_cell.length_b   1.000
_cell.length_c   1.000
_cell.angle_alpha   90.00
_cell.angle_beta   90.00
_cell.angle_gamma   90.00
#
_symmetry.space_group_name_H-M   'P 1'
#
loop_
_entity.id
_entity.type
_entity.pdbx_description
1 polymer ?
#
loop_
_entity_poly.entity_id
_entity_poly.type
_entity_poly.pdbx_seq_one_letter_code
_entity_poly.pdbx_strand_id
1 'polypeptide(L)'
;MPDYTGATLDVLTMEESYIIMSDYTDTTLDVVTMEESYITMPDYTDTTLDVVTMEESYITMLDYTGTTLDVVTMEESYITRPDLTGTTLDVVTMEESYITMPDYTDAMRDVVTME
;
A
#
# COMPACT_ATOMS: atom_id res chain seq x y z
N MET A 1 16.09 4.51 13.68
CA MET A 1 14.89 3.81 13.21
C MET A 1 15.33 2.43 12.73
N PRO A 2 14.53 1.37 12.91
CA PRO A 2 14.85 0.05 12.40
C PRO A 2 14.93 0.05 10.87
N ASP A 3 15.84 -0.77 10.33
CA ASP A 3 16.03 -1.04 8.90
C ASP A 3 15.46 -2.43 8.63
N TYR A 4 14.53 -2.52 7.68
CA TYR A 4 13.83 -3.74 7.32
C TYR A 4 14.25 -4.29 5.96
N THR A 5 15.43 -3.88 5.45
CA THR A 5 15.92 -4.36 4.16
C THR A 5 15.95 -5.89 4.09
N GLY A 6 15.26 -6.47 3.11
CA GLY A 6 15.19 -7.93 2.92
C GLY A 6 14.33 -8.66 3.95
N ALA A 7 13.52 -7.96 4.74
CA ALA A 7 12.63 -8.57 5.72
C ALA A 7 11.35 -9.11 5.08
N THR A 8 10.85 -10.21 5.64
CA THR A 8 9.48 -10.67 5.42
C THR A 8 8.72 -10.51 6.72
N LEU A 9 7.56 -9.86 6.67
CA LEU A 9 6.65 -9.75 7.80
C LEU A 9 5.33 -10.42 7.44
N ASP A 10 5.00 -11.51 8.15
CA ASP A 10 3.80 -12.28 7.86
C ASP A 10 2.51 -11.48 8.09
N VAL A 11 2.42 -10.77 9.21
CA VAL A 11 1.20 -10.04 9.58
C VAL A 11 1.53 -8.72 10.23
N LEU A 12 0.90 -7.65 9.74
CA LEU A 12 0.91 -6.33 10.31
C LEU A 12 -0.52 -5.85 10.52
N THR A 13 -0.88 -5.56 11.77
CA THR A 13 -2.21 -5.08 12.13
C THR A 13 -2.10 -3.75 12.85
N MET A 14 -2.94 -2.80 12.47
CA MET A 14 -3.00 -1.46 13.06
C MET A 14 -4.45 -1.05 13.28
N GLU A 15 -4.71 -0.46 14.43
CA GLU A 15 -6.03 0.00 14.88
C GLU A 15 -5.83 1.37 15.53
N GLU A 16 -6.63 2.36 15.15
CA GLU A 16 -6.62 3.74 15.70
C GLU A 16 -5.22 4.37 15.78
N SER A 17 -4.36 4.13 14.79
CA SER A 17 -2.92 4.40 14.88
C SER A 17 -2.44 5.44 13.86
N TYR A 18 -1.47 6.26 14.27
CA TYR A 18 -0.71 7.13 13.37
C TYR A 18 0.75 6.68 13.35
N ILE A 19 1.19 6.11 12.23
CA ILE A 19 2.53 5.51 12.10
C ILE A 19 3.30 6.16 10.96
N ILE A 20 4.53 6.56 11.27
CA ILE A 20 5.54 6.88 10.26
C ILE A 20 6.49 5.71 10.22
N MET A 21 6.40 4.94 9.14
CA MET A 21 7.27 3.81 8.91
C MET A 21 8.69 4.27 8.57
N SER A 22 9.66 3.40 8.90
CA SER A 22 11.04 3.54 8.40
C SER A 22 11.11 3.05 6.95
N ASP A 23 12.22 3.26 6.26
CA ASP A 23 12.38 2.83 4.87
C ASP A 23 12.29 1.29 4.76
N TYR A 24 11.54 0.81 3.77
CA TYR A 24 11.39 -0.60 3.44
C TYR A 24 11.94 -0.84 2.04
N THR A 25 13.10 -1.49 1.96
CA THR A 25 13.69 -1.90 0.69
C THR A 25 13.66 -3.41 0.60
N ASP A 26 13.35 -3.98 -0.56
CA ASP A 26 13.33 -5.44 -0.79
C ASP A 26 12.50 -6.21 0.26
N THR A 27 11.37 -5.63 0.69
CA THR A 27 10.54 -6.20 1.78
C THR A 27 9.34 -6.95 1.20
N THR A 28 8.86 -7.96 1.90
CA THR A 28 7.54 -8.56 1.67
C THR A 28 6.68 -8.43 2.92
N LEU A 29 5.47 -7.87 2.76
CA LEU A 29 4.44 -7.91 3.79
C LEU A 29 3.29 -8.78 3.28
N ASP A 30 3.07 -9.94 3.89
CA ASP A 30 2.08 -10.90 3.39
C ASP A 30 0.66 -10.39 3.69
N VAL A 31 0.40 -9.94 4.92
CA VAL A 31 -0.91 -9.43 5.32
C VAL A 31 -0.76 -8.12 6.08
N VAL A 32 -1.41 -7.07 5.56
CA VAL A 32 -1.56 -5.77 6.20
C VAL A 32 -3.04 -5.50 6.44
N THR A 33 -3.40 -5.22 7.69
CA THR A 33 -4.76 -4.84 8.08
C THR A 33 -4.72 -3.52 8.84
N MET A 34 -5.55 -2.57 8.39
CA MET A 34 -5.65 -1.24 8.96
C MET A 34 -7.10 -0.86 9.22
N GLU A 35 -7.38 -0.39 10.43
CA GLU A 35 -8.68 0.15 10.85
C GLU A 35 -8.45 1.52 11.50
N GLU A 36 -9.19 2.53 11.04
CA GLU A 36 -9.11 3.93 11.53
C GLU A 36 -7.67 4.47 11.64
N SER A 37 -6.80 4.08 10.71
CA SER A 37 -5.35 4.27 10.84
C SER A 37 -4.75 5.09 9.72
N TYR A 38 -3.70 5.85 10.05
CA TYR A 38 -2.92 6.63 9.09
C TYR A 38 -1.46 6.19 9.07
N ILE A 39 -0.96 5.87 7.89
CA ILE A 39 0.45 5.53 7.68
C ILE A 39 1.09 6.49 6.67
N THR A 40 2.26 7.01 7.03
CA THR A 40 3.21 7.59 6.08
C THR A 40 4.37 6.63 5.87
N MET A 41 4.64 6.30 4.61
CA MET A 41 5.78 5.51 4.17
C MET A 41 6.71 6.38 3.31
N PRO A 42 7.93 6.68 3.79
CA PRO A 42 8.86 7.54 3.07
C PRO A 42 9.48 6.88 1.82
N ASP A 43 9.97 5.64 1.91
CA ASP A 43 10.57 4.90 0.78
C ASP A 43 10.15 3.42 0.83
N TYR A 44 9.58 2.95 -0.27
CA TYR A 44 9.31 1.54 -0.55
C TYR A 44 9.86 1.20 -1.93
N THR A 45 11.10 0.74 -1.94
CA THR A 45 11.73 0.25 -3.15
C THR A 45 11.65 -1.27 -3.17
N ASP A 46 11.21 -1.86 -4.28
CA ASP A 46 11.13 -3.31 -4.49
C ASP A 46 10.33 -4.06 -3.40
N THR A 47 9.27 -3.44 -2.88
CA THR A 47 8.44 -4.04 -1.84
C THR A 47 7.15 -4.66 -2.40
N THR A 48 6.80 -5.83 -1.88
CA THR A 48 5.56 -6.54 -2.22
C THR A 48 4.60 -6.54 -1.03
N LEU A 49 3.34 -6.15 -1.27
CA LEU A 49 2.22 -6.36 -0.35
C LEU A 49 1.26 -7.37 -0.98
N ASP A 50 1.12 -8.55 -0.37
CA ASP A 50 0.26 -9.59 -0.94
C ASP A 50 -1.22 -9.31 -0.65
N VAL A 51 -1.55 -9.07 0.63
CA VAL A 51 -2.93 -8.77 1.04
C VAL A 51 -2.96 -7.49 1.86
N VAL A 52 -3.71 -6.51 1.38
CA VAL A 52 -3.95 -5.24 2.08
C VAL A 52 -5.45 -5.06 2.29
N THR A 53 -5.86 -4.92 3.55
CA THR A 53 -7.23 -4.59 3.95
C THR A 53 -7.23 -3.27 4.72
N MET A 54 -8.06 -2.32 4.29
CA MET A 54 -8.17 -0.99 4.88
C MET A 54 -9.64 -0.63 5.12
N GLU A 55 -9.94 -0.18 6.32
CA GLU A 55 -11.22 0.39 6.73
C GLU A 55 -10.98 1.75 7.39
N GLU A 56 -11.69 2.79 6.91
CA GLU A 56 -11.55 4.18 7.39
C GLU A 56 -10.10 4.69 7.49
N SER A 57 -9.23 4.22 6.59
CA SER A 57 -7.78 4.32 6.72
C SER A 57 -7.11 5.07 5.59
N TYR A 58 -5.90 5.57 5.86
CA TYR A 58 -5.11 6.35 4.90
C TYR A 58 -3.67 5.85 4.83
N ILE A 59 -3.20 5.63 3.61
CA ILE A 59 -1.77 5.41 3.34
C ILE A 59 -1.26 6.55 2.44
N THR A 60 -0.15 7.15 2.85
CA THR A 60 0.61 8.10 2.05
C THR A 60 1.99 7.53 1.76
N MET A 61 2.30 7.39 0.47
CA MET A 61 3.54 6.83 -0.05
C MET A 61 4.33 7.95 -0.72
N LEU A 62 5.59 8.22 -0.32
CA LEU A 62 6.35 9.37 -0.82
C LEU A 62 7.31 9.03 -1.97
N ASP A 63 8.07 7.95 -1.89
CA ASP A 63 8.97 7.47 -2.94
C ASP A 63 8.81 5.96 -3.12
N TYR A 64 8.68 5.51 -4.36
CA TYR A 64 8.45 4.11 -4.66
C TYR A 64 8.93 3.79 -6.07
N THR A 65 9.73 2.74 -6.17
CA THR A 65 10.03 2.08 -7.44
C THR A 65 9.86 0.57 -7.26
N GLY A 66 9.15 -0.10 -8.16
CA GLY A 66 9.08 -1.58 -8.18
C GLY A 66 8.16 -2.25 -7.15
N THR A 67 7.00 -1.67 -6.83
CA THR A 67 6.07 -2.30 -5.88
C THR A 67 5.00 -3.15 -6.50
N THR A 68 4.64 -4.23 -5.82
CA THR A 68 3.49 -5.06 -6.19
C THR A 68 2.47 -5.02 -5.07
N LEU A 69 1.22 -4.71 -5.42
CA LEU A 69 0.05 -4.92 -4.56
C LEU A 69 -0.83 -5.98 -5.23
N ASP A 70 -0.91 -7.16 -4.63
CA ASP A 70 -1.64 -8.27 -5.24
C ASP A 70 -3.14 -8.14 -4.96
N VAL A 71 -3.56 -8.28 -3.71
CA VAL A 71 -4.96 -8.16 -3.29
C VAL A 71 -5.13 -6.94 -2.39
N VAL A 72 -5.95 -5.98 -2.82
CA VAL A 72 -6.27 -4.76 -2.07
C VAL A 72 -7.79 -4.66 -1.87
N THR A 73 -8.22 -4.57 -0.62
CA THR A 73 -9.62 -4.28 -0.23
C THR A 73 -9.66 -3.00 0.59
N MET A 74 -10.50 -2.06 0.19
CA MET A 74 -10.61 -0.73 0.81
C MET A 74 -12.08 -0.35 1.01
N GLU A 75 -12.40 0.10 2.22
CA GLU A 75 -13.69 0.69 2.60
C GLU A 75 -13.43 2.06 3.26
N GLU A 76 -14.09 3.10 2.76
CA GLU A 76 -13.93 4.51 3.20
C GLU A 76 -12.46 4.96 3.32
N SER A 77 -11.59 4.42 2.46
CA SER A 77 -10.14 4.45 2.62
C SER A 77 -9.42 5.08 1.43
N TYR A 78 -8.18 5.49 1.67
CA TYR A 78 -7.44 6.30 0.70
C TYR A 78 -5.97 5.92 0.62
N ILE A 79 -5.49 5.74 -0.61
CA ILE A 79 -4.07 5.61 -0.90
C ILE A 79 -3.65 6.78 -1.79
N THR A 80 -2.66 7.53 -1.33
CA THR A 80 -2.10 8.65 -2.10
C THR A 80 -0.63 8.44 -2.37
N ARG A 81 -0.24 8.64 -3.63
CA ARG A 81 1.15 8.47 -4.09
C ARG A 81 1.48 9.51 -5.17
N PRO A 82 2.72 10.04 -5.23
CA PRO A 82 3.13 10.98 -6.27
C PRO A 82 3.48 10.34 -7.62
N ASP A 83 3.97 9.09 -7.66
CA ASP A 83 4.42 8.42 -8.91
C ASP A 83 4.34 6.90 -8.78
N LEU A 84 3.48 6.20 -9.54
CA LEU A 84 3.30 4.73 -9.54
C LEU A 84 4.24 3.95 -10.48
N THR A 85 5.26 4.56 -11.07
CA THR A 85 6.13 3.90 -12.05
C THR A 85 6.65 2.55 -11.53
N GLY A 86 6.41 1.49 -12.31
CA GLY A 86 6.77 0.12 -11.95
C GLY A 86 5.89 -0.51 -10.85
N THR A 87 4.68 0.00 -10.63
CA THR A 87 3.73 -0.60 -9.68
C THR A 87 2.74 -1.51 -10.38
N THR A 88 2.56 -2.71 -9.83
CA THR A 88 1.54 -3.66 -10.29
C THR A 88 0.41 -3.71 -9.27
N LEU A 89 -0.83 -3.60 -9.76
CA LEU A 89 -2.06 -3.85 -9.00
C LEU A 89 -2.76 -5.04 -9.65
N ASP A 90 -3.01 -6.13 -8.92
CA ASP A 90 -3.74 -7.26 -9.48
C ASP A 90 -5.26 -7.13 -9.22
N VAL A 91 -5.69 -7.48 -8.00
CA VAL A 91 -7.09 -7.50 -7.58
C VAL A 91 -7.35 -6.36 -6.61
N VAL A 92 -8.18 -5.39 -7.02
CA VAL A 92 -8.56 -4.24 -6.20
C VAL A 92 -10.07 -4.19 -6.04
N THR A 93 -10.54 -4.18 -4.79
CA THR A 93 -11.94 -3.93 -4.41
C THR A 93 -12.01 -2.66 -3.58
N MET A 94 -12.87 -1.72 -3.97
CA MET A 94 -13.02 -0.42 -3.33
C MET A 94 -14.49 -0.06 -3.15
N GLU A 95 -14.86 0.31 -1.92
CA GLU A 95 -16.14 0.93 -1.56
C GLU A 95 -15.85 2.29 -0.91
N GLU A 96 -16.47 3.35 -1.43
CA GLU A 96 -16.26 4.75 -0.97
C GLU A 96 -14.79 5.18 -0.84
N SER A 97 -13.91 4.57 -1.64
CA SER A 97 -12.45 4.63 -1.49
C SER A 97 -11.75 5.18 -2.73
N TYR A 98 -10.53 5.72 -2.56
CA TYR A 98 -9.79 6.34 -3.66
C TYR A 98 -8.28 6.02 -3.65
N ILE A 99 -7.75 5.75 -4.84
CA ILE A 99 -6.31 5.70 -5.10
C ILE A 99 -5.95 6.83 -6.05
N THR A 100 -5.13 7.78 -5.61
CA THR A 100 -4.70 8.92 -6.45
C THR A 100 -3.38 8.63 -7.16
N MET A 101 -3.34 8.86 -8.48
CA MET A 101 -2.22 8.50 -9.38
C MET A 101 -1.83 9.69 -10.30
N PRO A 102 -0.75 10.43 -10.01
CA PRO A 102 -0.36 11.59 -10.81
C PRO A 102 0.34 11.25 -12.12
N ASP A 103 1.02 10.10 -12.20
CA ASP A 103 1.67 9.60 -13.41
C ASP A 103 1.15 8.19 -13.75
N TYR A 104 0.53 8.07 -14.93
CA TYR A 104 -0.31 6.93 -15.34
C TYR A 104 0.37 6.03 -16.38
N THR A 105 1.64 6.26 -16.68
CA THR A 105 2.28 5.69 -17.88
C THR A 105 2.58 4.20 -17.80
N ASP A 106 2.76 3.63 -16.60
CA ASP A 106 3.25 2.23 -16.43
C ASP A 106 2.50 1.40 -15.37
N ALA A 107 1.39 1.88 -14.81
CA ALA A 107 0.62 1.10 -13.85
C ALA A 107 -0.22 0.03 -14.56
N MET A 108 0.06 -1.25 -14.30
CA MET A 108 -0.73 -2.37 -14.82
C MET A 108 -1.81 -2.75 -13.81
N ARG A 109 -3.05 -2.95 -14.30
CA ARG A 109 -4.22 -3.34 -13.52
C ARG A 109 -4.89 -4.54 -14.19
N ASP A 110 -5.16 -5.62 -13.45
CA ASP A 110 -5.89 -6.77 -13.99
C ASP A 110 -7.38 -6.69 -13.68
N VAL A 111 -7.74 -6.60 -12.39
CA VAL A 111 -9.15 -6.58 -11.95
C VAL A 111 -9.40 -5.48 -10.92
N VAL A 112 -10.27 -4.52 -11.26
CA VAL A 112 -10.71 -3.46 -10.34
C VAL A 112 -12.23 -3.46 -10.25
N THR A 113 -12.75 -3.72 -9.04
CA THR A 113 -14.17 -3.62 -8.70
C THR A 113 -14.39 -2.37 -7.86
N MET A 114 -15.32 -1.52 -8.28
CA MET A 114 -15.74 -0.31 -7.57
C MET A 114 -17.24 -0.44 -7.31
N GLU A 115 -17.65 -0.42 -6.04
CA GLU A 115 -19.08 -0.40 -5.65
C GLU A 115 -19.51 0.99 -5.18
#